data_AF-A0A7J8MAN6-F1
#
_entry.id   AF-A0A7J8MAN6-F1
#
_cell.length_a   1.000
_cell.length_b   1.000
_cell.length_c   1.000
_cell.angle_alpha   90.00
_cell.angle_beta   90.00
_cell.angle_gamma   90.00
#
_symmetry.space_group_name_H-M   'P 1'
#
loop_
_entity.id
_entity.type
_entity.pdbx_description
1 polymer ?
#
loop_
_entity_poly.entity_id
_entity_poly.type
_entity_poly.pdbx_seq_one_letter_code
_entity_poly.pdbx_strand_id
1 'polypeptide(L)'
;MSPIMQQFREIETCIECSAYKHIQIPEVFYYAQKAVLHPTGPLFDQESQTLKPRCVRALKRIFILCDHDRDGALSDAELNDFQVKCFNAPLQPSEIVGVKRVVQDKMVEGVNERGLTLTGFLFLHALFIEKGRLETTWTVLRKFGYNNDIKLSDDLIPHSSVKRAPDQSVELTNEAIEYLRGIYELFDGDLDNNLRPVEVEDVFSTAPDSPWNDVPYKDAAEKTALGGLSLDAFLSEWALMTLLDPARSLENLIYIGYPGDPSSAIRVTKRRRLDRKKQQSERNVFQCFVFGPANAGKSVLINSFLGRPYSDTYSPTIDDRYAVNVVELPG
;
A
#
# COMPACT_ATOMS: atom_id res chain seq x y z
N MET A 1 -14.50 21.72 36.89
CA MET A 1 -14.81 21.36 35.49
C MET A 1 -13.58 20.67 34.94
N SER A 2 -13.72 19.48 34.35
CA SER A 2 -12.58 18.87 33.62
C SER A 2 -12.20 19.79 32.45
N PRO A 3 -10.91 19.96 32.14
CA PRO A 3 -10.46 20.68 30.95
C PRO A 3 -11.22 20.22 29.71
N ILE A 4 -11.58 21.14 28.81
CA ILE A 4 -12.35 20.82 27.59
C ILE A 4 -11.67 19.73 26.74
N MET A 5 -10.34 19.66 26.75
CA MET A 5 -9.54 18.61 26.12
C MET A 5 -9.75 17.20 26.72
N GLN A 6 -10.17 17.11 27.99
CA GLN A 6 -10.56 15.83 28.59
C GLN A 6 -11.99 15.42 28.23
N GLN A 7 -12.82 16.39 27.82
CA GLN A 7 -14.22 16.16 27.43
C GLN A 7 -14.32 15.85 25.93
N PHE A 8 -13.50 16.51 25.10
CA PHE A 8 -13.48 16.37 23.66
C PHE A 8 -12.06 16.03 23.21
N ARG A 9 -11.86 14.77 22.80
CA ARG A 9 -10.54 14.24 22.42
C ARG A 9 -10.05 14.82 21.09
N GLU A 10 -10.97 15.29 20.26
CA GLU A 10 -10.68 15.99 19.01
C GLU A 10 -9.96 17.35 19.24
N ILE A 11 -9.99 17.86 20.47
CA ILE A 11 -9.31 19.11 20.84
C ILE A 11 -7.87 18.81 21.24
N GLU A 12 -6.95 19.02 20.30
CA GLU A 12 -5.51 18.77 20.49
C GLU A 12 -4.81 19.87 21.29
N THR A 13 -5.28 21.12 21.21
CA THR A 13 -4.63 22.26 21.87
C THR A 13 -5.67 23.31 22.27
N CYS A 14 -5.53 23.85 23.48
CA CYS A 14 -6.31 25.00 23.95
C CYS A 14 -5.35 26.14 24.30
N ILE A 15 -5.65 27.34 23.81
CA ILE A 15 -4.80 28.53 23.97
C ILE A 15 -5.69 29.66 24.49
N GLU A 16 -5.39 30.15 25.68
CA GLU A 16 -5.95 31.41 26.15
C GLU A 16 -5.28 32.55 25.38
N CYS A 17 -6.04 33.38 24.68
CA CYS A 17 -5.46 34.47 23.88
C CYS A 17 -6.32 35.73 23.95
N SER A 18 -5.71 36.87 23.63
CA SER A 18 -6.43 38.14 23.55
C SER A 18 -5.81 39.02 22.48
N ALA A 19 -6.52 39.22 21.37
CA ALA A 19 -6.08 40.11 20.31
C ALA A 19 -5.95 41.56 20.80
N TYR A 20 -6.89 42.00 21.67
CA TYR A 20 -6.88 43.33 22.26
C TYR A 20 -5.71 43.56 23.22
N LYS A 21 -5.38 42.57 24.07
CA LYS A 21 -4.27 42.66 25.02
C LYS A 21 -2.93 42.18 24.43
N HIS A 22 -2.89 41.77 23.16
CA HIS A 22 -1.75 41.14 22.51
C HIS A 22 -1.18 39.91 23.25
N ILE A 23 -2.06 39.08 23.80
CA ILE A 23 -1.68 37.87 24.55
C ILE A 23 -1.76 36.65 23.63
N GLN A 24 -0.66 35.90 23.54
CA GLN A 24 -0.53 34.59 22.87
C GLN A 24 -0.98 34.53 21.39
N ILE A 25 -0.94 35.66 20.70
CA ILE A 25 -1.32 35.74 19.28
C ILE A 25 -0.36 34.93 18.38
N PRO A 26 0.97 35.01 18.54
CA PRO A 26 1.88 34.19 17.76
C PRO A 26 1.64 32.68 17.94
N GLU A 27 1.34 32.24 19.15
CA GLU A 27 1.06 30.85 19.48
C GLU A 27 -0.18 30.33 18.77
N VAL A 28 -1.26 31.13 18.71
CA VAL A 28 -2.48 30.76 17.96
C VAL A 28 -2.16 30.47 16.50
N PHE A 29 -1.41 31.37 15.83
CA PHE A 29 -1.02 31.16 14.44
C PHE A 29 -0.06 29.98 14.27
N TYR A 30 0.87 29.79 15.20
CA TYR A 30 1.80 28.67 15.20
C TYR A 30 1.07 27.32 15.26
N TYR A 31 0.15 27.15 16.21
CA TYR A 31 -0.60 25.90 16.36
C TYR A 31 -1.62 25.71 15.24
N ALA A 32 -2.24 26.78 14.72
CA ALA A 32 -3.11 26.69 13.54
C ALA A 32 -2.35 26.21 12.31
N GLN A 33 -1.13 26.72 12.07
CA GLN A 33 -0.27 26.23 11.00
C GLN A 33 0.13 24.76 11.22
N LYS A 34 0.52 24.39 12.45
CA LYS A 34 0.88 23.01 12.77
C LYS A 34 -0.26 22.02 12.58
N ALA A 35 -1.50 22.37 12.92
CA ALA A 35 -2.65 21.49 12.74
C ALA A 35 -2.91 21.15 11.26
N VAL A 36 -2.62 22.09 10.35
CA VAL A 36 -2.76 21.88 8.90
C VAL A 36 -1.53 21.17 8.32
N LEU A 37 -0.33 21.58 8.74
CA LEU A 37 0.92 21.05 8.22
C LEU A 37 1.27 19.68 8.81
N HIS A 38 0.78 19.32 9.99
CA HIS A 38 1.17 18.10 10.70
C HIS A 38 -0.04 17.47 11.39
N PRO A 39 -1.10 17.10 10.65
CA PRO A 39 -2.34 16.63 11.26
C PRO A 39 -2.12 15.34 12.06
N THR A 40 -2.65 15.25 13.27
CA THR A 40 -2.54 14.04 14.11
C THR A 40 -3.49 12.94 13.64
N GLY A 41 -4.67 13.33 13.16
CA GLY A 41 -5.78 12.43 12.80
C GLY A 41 -5.41 11.25 11.90
N PRO A 42 -4.57 11.41 10.86
CA PRO A 42 -4.12 10.27 10.03
C PRO A 42 -3.13 9.33 10.74
N LEU A 43 -2.32 9.85 11.67
CA LEU A 43 -1.19 9.12 12.25
C LEU A 43 -1.59 8.25 13.44
N PHE A 44 -2.44 8.78 14.32
CA PHE A 44 -2.60 8.24 15.67
C PHE A 44 -4.05 8.24 16.10
N ASP A 45 -4.43 7.18 16.81
CA ASP A 45 -5.71 7.05 17.45
C ASP A 45 -5.55 7.41 18.92
N GLN A 46 -6.15 8.54 19.33
CA GLN A 46 -6.10 8.98 20.72
C GLN A 46 -6.90 8.08 21.67
N GLU A 47 -7.88 7.32 21.20
CA GLU A 47 -8.68 6.45 22.05
C GLU A 47 -7.92 5.20 22.44
N SER A 48 -7.34 4.51 21.46
CA SER A 48 -6.53 3.31 21.71
C SER A 48 -5.09 3.64 22.11
N GLN A 49 -4.64 4.90 21.99
CA GLN A 49 -3.25 5.32 22.17
C GLN A 49 -2.29 4.51 21.28
N THR A 50 -2.67 4.31 20.01
CA THR A 50 -1.88 3.55 19.04
C THR A 50 -1.76 4.28 17.72
N LEU A 51 -0.70 3.98 16.96
CA LEU A 51 -0.61 4.37 15.56
C LEU A 51 -1.79 3.77 14.78
N LYS A 52 -2.36 4.55 13.85
CA LYS A 52 -3.40 4.05 12.96
C LYS A 52 -2.84 3.03 11.96
N PRO A 53 -3.65 2.06 11.49
CA PRO A 53 -3.17 1.00 10.61
C PRO A 53 -2.39 1.51 9.38
N ARG A 54 -2.90 2.54 8.69
CA ARG A 54 -2.22 3.11 7.51
C ARG A 54 -0.86 3.73 7.85
N CYS A 55 -0.74 4.40 9.00
CA CYS A 55 0.53 4.94 9.47
C CYS A 55 1.54 3.82 9.76
N VAL A 56 1.09 2.75 10.42
CA VAL A 56 1.92 1.55 10.66
C VAL A 56 2.45 0.96 9.35
N ARG A 57 1.58 0.80 8.33
CA ARG A 57 1.98 0.27 7.02
C ARG A 57 3.01 1.15 6.31
N ALA A 58 2.78 2.46 6.34
CA ALA A 58 3.72 3.42 5.74
C ALA A 58 5.09 3.39 6.43
N LEU A 59 5.12 3.39 7.77
CA LEU A 59 6.35 3.30 8.55
C LEU A 59 7.04 1.93 8.38
N LYS A 60 6.28 0.84 8.26
CA LYS A 60 6.81 -0.49 7.91
C LYS A 60 7.53 -0.47 6.57
N ARG A 61 6.94 0.15 5.54
CA ARG A 61 7.59 0.31 4.24
C ARG A 61 8.89 1.11 4.36
N ILE A 62 8.86 2.22 5.12
CA ILE A 62 10.05 3.05 5.34
C ILE A 62 11.16 2.26 6.02
N PHE A 63 10.82 1.48 7.05
CA PHE A 63 11.76 0.58 7.72
C PHE A 63 12.43 -0.38 6.74
N ILE A 64 11.63 -1.09 5.92
CA ILE A 64 12.14 -2.05 4.93
C ILE A 64 13.04 -1.37 3.88
N LEU A 65 12.76 -0.10 3.52
CA LEU A 65 13.61 0.66 2.61
C LEU A 65 14.93 1.12 3.22
N CYS A 66 15.03 1.12 4.55
CA CYS A 66 16.22 1.51 5.31
C CYS A 66 17.03 0.32 5.81
N ASP A 67 16.40 -0.84 5.96
CA ASP A 67 17.03 -2.13 6.23
C ASP A 67 17.70 -2.64 4.94
N HIS A 68 18.95 -2.24 4.73
CA HIS A 68 19.68 -2.44 3.49
C HIS A 68 20.18 -3.88 3.33
N ASP A 69 20.58 -4.52 4.43
CA ASP A 69 21.00 -5.92 4.44
C ASP A 69 19.83 -6.91 4.65
N ARG A 70 18.63 -6.40 4.95
CA ARG A 70 17.38 -7.15 5.11
C ARG A 70 17.44 -8.14 6.27
N ASP A 71 18.15 -7.76 7.32
CA ASP A 71 18.35 -8.61 8.49
C ASP A 71 17.23 -8.47 9.54
N GLY A 72 16.25 -7.57 9.29
CA GLY A 72 15.10 -7.31 10.15
C GLY A 72 15.36 -6.29 11.26
N ALA A 73 16.51 -5.62 11.27
CA ALA A 73 16.86 -4.57 12.21
C ALA A 73 17.61 -3.43 11.52
N LEU A 74 17.50 -2.21 12.05
CA LEU A 74 18.37 -1.10 11.64
C LEU A 74 19.62 -1.09 12.52
N SER A 75 20.74 -1.42 11.91
CA SER A 75 22.07 -1.29 12.50
C SER A 75 22.40 0.18 12.86
N ASP A 76 23.49 0.42 13.60
CA ASP A 76 23.92 1.81 13.90
C ASP A 76 24.18 2.63 12.63
N ALA A 77 24.72 1.98 11.59
CA ALA A 77 25.00 2.60 10.30
C ALA A 77 23.69 2.99 9.58
N GLU A 78 22.76 2.05 9.45
CA GLU A 78 21.47 2.30 8.76
C GLU A 78 20.60 3.30 9.52
N LEU A 79 20.62 3.25 10.86
CA LEU A 79 19.90 4.22 11.69
C LEU A 79 20.49 5.63 11.52
N ASN A 80 21.82 5.75 11.43
CA ASN A 80 22.47 7.02 11.12
C ASN A 80 22.14 7.49 9.69
N ASP A 81 22.18 6.60 8.70
CA ASP A 81 21.85 6.93 7.31
C ASP A 81 20.40 7.38 7.16
N PHE A 82 19.47 6.71 7.87
CA PHE A 82 18.07 7.12 7.99
C PHE A 82 17.95 8.53 8.57
N GLN A 83 18.70 8.83 9.66
CA GLN A 83 18.70 10.16 10.26
C GLN A 83 19.22 11.22 9.27
N VAL A 84 20.36 10.98 8.64
CA VAL A 84 20.96 11.91 7.67
C VAL A 84 19.99 12.15 6.52
N LYS A 85 19.36 11.11 5.99
CA LYS A 85 18.37 11.21 4.92
C LYS A 85 17.18 12.08 5.31
N CYS A 86 16.61 11.88 6.50
CA CYS A 86 15.38 12.55 6.92
C CYS A 86 15.61 13.97 7.46
N PHE A 87 16.70 14.18 8.19
CA PHE A 87 16.93 15.39 8.99
C PHE A 87 18.20 16.17 8.60
N ASN A 88 18.97 15.69 7.63
CA ASN A 88 20.21 16.30 7.15
C ASN A 88 21.26 16.51 8.27
N ALA A 89 21.23 15.66 9.31
CA ALA A 89 22.17 15.68 10.42
C ALA A 89 22.45 14.25 10.89
N PRO A 90 23.72 13.86 11.13
CA PRO A 90 24.05 12.55 11.67
C PRO A 90 23.74 12.44 13.17
N LEU A 91 23.57 11.21 13.65
CA LEU A 91 23.53 10.94 15.09
C LEU A 91 24.95 10.68 15.60
N GLN A 92 25.28 11.25 16.76
CA GLN A 92 26.48 10.83 17.49
C GLN A 92 26.28 9.40 18.02
N PRO A 93 27.35 8.59 18.15
CA PRO A 93 27.23 7.22 18.69
C PRO A 93 26.54 7.15 20.06
N SER A 94 26.75 8.15 20.92
CA SER A 94 26.07 8.27 22.21
C SER A 94 24.56 8.52 22.09
N GLU A 95 24.13 9.25 21.06
CA GLU A 95 22.71 9.50 20.77
C GLU A 95 22.03 8.23 20.27
N ILE A 96 22.69 7.44 19.41
CA ILE A 96 22.20 6.13 18.94
C ILE A 96 21.96 5.19 20.12
N VAL A 97 22.95 5.06 21.01
CA VAL A 97 22.82 4.26 22.23
C VAL A 97 21.67 4.79 23.10
N GLY A 98 21.53 6.11 23.22
CA GLY A 98 20.44 6.75 23.96
C GLY A 98 19.06 6.41 23.39
N VAL A 99 18.89 6.47 22.07
CA VAL A 99 17.64 6.10 21.39
C VAL A 99 17.31 4.63 21.63
N LYS A 100 18.28 3.72 21.43
CA LYS A 100 18.09 2.28 21.67
C LYS A 100 17.72 1.98 23.12
N ARG A 101 18.37 2.64 24.08
CA ARG A 101 18.03 2.50 25.52
C ARG A 101 16.60 2.93 25.81
N VAL A 102 16.16 4.08 25.29
CA VAL A 102 14.78 4.57 25.50
C VAL A 102 13.74 3.57 24.98
N VAL A 103 14.02 2.91 23.86
CA VAL A 103 13.15 1.84 23.32
C VAL A 103 13.19 0.62 24.23
N GLN A 104 14.39 0.12 24.53
CA GLN A 104 14.59 -1.11 25.30
C GLN A 104 14.02 -1.02 26.73
N ASP A 105 14.08 0.16 27.36
CA ASP A 105 13.52 0.40 28.70
C ASP A 105 12.00 0.23 28.75
N LYS A 106 11.30 0.45 27.63
CA LYS A 106 9.83 0.35 27.55
C LYS A 106 9.34 -0.85 26.76
N MET A 107 10.16 -1.39 25.86
CA MET A 107 9.81 -2.47 24.95
C MET A 107 11.08 -3.25 24.60
N VAL A 108 11.24 -4.38 25.29
CA VAL A 108 12.48 -5.18 25.28
C VAL A 108 12.77 -5.73 23.88
N GLU A 109 11.73 -6.15 23.16
CA GLU A 109 11.77 -6.63 21.78
C GLU A 109 12.01 -5.53 20.73
N GLY A 110 12.01 -4.26 21.14
CA GLY A 110 12.26 -3.14 20.26
C GLY A 110 13.71 -2.99 19.81
N VAL A 111 14.65 -3.64 20.50
CA VAL A 111 16.07 -3.67 20.14
C VAL A 111 16.59 -5.10 20.30
N ASN A 112 17.29 -5.60 19.29
CA ASN A 112 17.98 -6.89 19.33
C ASN A 112 19.49 -6.69 19.15
N GLU A 113 20.24 -7.79 19.00
CA GLU A 113 21.70 -7.75 18.82
C GLU A 113 22.16 -7.05 17.52
N ARG A 114 21.29 -7.02 16.50
CA ARG A 114 21.56 -6.39 15.19
C ARG A 114 21.26 -4.89 15.23
N GLY A 115 20.20 -4.49 15.94
CA GLY A 115 19.87 -3.09 16.13
C GLY A 115 18.42 -2.83 16.48
N LEU A 116 17.88 -1.73 15.96
CA LEU A 116 16.49 -1.32 16.21
C LEU A 116 15.54 -2.15 15.34
N THR A 117 14.63 -2.89 15.95
CA THR A 117 13.66 -3.74 15.22
C THR A 117 12.52 -2.89 14.64
N LEU A 118 11.73 -3.47 13.72
CA LEU A 118 10.52 -2.81 13.19
C LEU A 118 9.58 -2.38 14.34
N THR A 119 9.37 -3.26 15.32
CA THR A 119 8.55 -2.95 16.49
C THR A 119 9.12 -1.72 17.22
N GLY A 120 10.43 -1.70 17.48
CA GLY A 120 11.14 -0.57 18.08
C GLY A 120 10.98 0.74 17.30
N PHE A 121 11.08 0.66 15.97
CA PHE A 121 10.91 1.79 15.08
C PHE A 121 9.49 2.38 15.13
N LEU A 122 8.46 1.53 15.10
CA LEU A 122 7.06 1.95 15.27
C LEU A 122 6.82 2.59 16.64
N PHE A 123 7.37 1.99 17.70
CA PHE A 123 7.27 2.51 19.05
C PHE A 123 7.91 3.90 19.19
N LEU A 124 9.07 4.14 18.58
CA LEU A 124 9.69 5.48 18.58
C LEU A 124 8.77 6.52 17.95
N HIS A 125 8.13 6.20 16.83
CA HIS A 125 7.20 7.12 16.18
C HIS A 125 5.93 7.36 17.00
N ALA A 126 5.39 6.35 17.67
CA ALA A 126 4.32 6.53 18.65
C ALA A 126 4.75 7.46 19.79
N LEU A 127 5.94 7.24 20.35
CA LEU A 127 6.50 8.07 21.43
C LEU A 127 6.73 9.53 20.99
N PHE A 128 7.15 9.78 19.74
CA PHE A 128 7.26 11.15 19.23
C PHE A 128 5.90 11.85 19.18
N ILE A 129 4.87 11.14 18.72
CA ILE A 129 3.50 11.67 18.63
C ILE A 129 2.95 11.98 20.03
N GLU A 130 3.06 11.05 20.97
CA GLU A 130 2.63 11.24 22.36
C GLU A 130 3.32 12.42 23.06
N LYS A 131 4.56 12.74 22.67
CA LYS A 131 5.32 13.90 23.17
C LYS A 131 5.02 15.19 22.40
N GLY A 132 4.02 15.21 21.52
CA GLY A 132 3.64 16.37 20.72
C GLY A 132 4.63 16.69 19.59
N ARG A 133 5.54 15.78 19.25
CA ARG A 133 6.58 15.93 18.21
C ARG A 133 6.13 15.33 16.87
N LEU A 134 4.91 15.67 16.45
CA LEU A 134 4.29 15.18 15.20
C LEU A 134 5.13 15.46 13.96
N GLU A 135 5.80 16.62 13.95
CA GLU A 135 6.67 17.10 12.88
C GLU A 135 7.79 16.11 12.54
N THR A 136 8.33 15.40 13.53
CA THR A 136 9.35 14.36 13.31
C THR A 136 8.81 13.23 12.44
N THR A 137 7.64 12.67 12.79
CA THR A 137 7.01 11.59 12.01
C THR A 137 6.59 12.07 10.63
N TRP A 138 6.00 13.27 10.51
CA TRP A 138 5.61 13.83 9.22
C TRP A 138 6.80 14.15 8.31
N THR A 139 7.93 14.59 8.86
CA THR A 139 9.17 14.81 8.10
C THR A 139 9.64 13.51 7.46
N VAL A 140 9.66 12.42 8.23
CA VAL A 140 10.01 11.08 7.75
C VAL A 140 9.04 10.64 6.64
N LEU A 141 7.73 10.69 6.88
CA LEU A 141 6.72 10.32 5.88
C LEU A 141 6.90 11.10 4.57
N ARG A 142 7.06 12.42 4.63
CA ARG A 142 7.26 13.26 3.44
C ARG A 142 8.57 12.99 2.72
N LYS A 143 9.64 12.72 3.45
CA LYS A 143 10.94 12.37 2.85
C LYS A 143 10.83 11.11 1.99
N PHE A 144 9.93 10.19 2.34
CA PHE A 144 9.64 8.97 1.60
C PHE A 144 8.42 9.12 0.66
N GLY A 145 7.97 10.34 0.43
CA GLY A 145 6.97 10.69 -0.59
C GLY A 145 5.53 10.44 -0.18
N TYR A 146 5.21 10.37 1.11
CA TYR A 146 3.83 10.29 1.57
C TYR A 146 3.18 11.68 1.68
N ASN A 147 1.91 11.76 1.28
CA ASN A 147 1.04 12.92 1.45
C ASN A 147 0.30 12.89 2.80
N ASN A 148 -0.57 13.88 3.05
CA ASN A 148 -1.32 14.00 4.32
C ASN A 148 -2.37 12.90 4.53
N ASP A 149 -2.74 12.14 3.49
CA ASP A 149 -3.62 10.97 3.59
C ASP A 149 -2.85 9.66 3.84
N ILE A 150 -1.52 9.76 4.01
CA ILE A 150 -0.58 8.64 4.16
C ILE A 150 -0.68 7.69 2.94
N LYS A 151 -0.71 8.30 1.75
CA LYS A 151 -0.53 7.62 0.46
C LYS A 151 0.69 8.21 -0.25
N LEU A 152 1.30 7.46 -1.15
CA LEU A 152 2.36 8.00 -1.98
C LEU A 152 1.83 9.17 -2.81
N SER A 153 2.64 10.22 -2.93
CA SER A 153 2.32 11.37 -3.77
C SER A 153 2.27 10.94 -5.24
N ASP A 154 1.34 11.51 -6.00
CA ASP A 154 1.20 11.26 -7.44
C ASP A 154 2.49 11.48 -8.24
N ASP A 155 3.41 12.33 -7.76
CA ASP A 155 4.73 12.57 -8.37
C ASP A 155 5.62 11.31 -8.42
N LEU A 156 5.37 10.32 -7.54
CA LEU A 156 6.07 9.04 -7.53
C LEU A 156 5.43 8.01 -8.48
N ILE A 157 4.22 8.27 -8.97
CA ILE A 157 3.47 7.36 -9.83
C ILE A 157 3.70 7.78 -11.28
N PRO A 158 4.27 6.93 -12.15
CA PRO A 158 4.61 7.31 -13.53
C PRO A 158 3.37 7.31 -14.44
N HIS A 159 2.45 8.26 -14.22
CA HIS A 159 1.21 8.42 -14.99
C HIS A 159 1.42 8.70 -16.49
N SER A 160 2.61 9.18 -16.88
CA SER A 160 2.97 9.37 -18.29
C SER A 160 3.09 8.03 -19.03
N SER A 161 3.55 6.97 -18.36
CA SER A 161 3.78 5.64 -18.95
C SER A 161 2.49 4.89 -19.27
N VAL A 162 1.37 5.28 -18.66
CA VAL A 162 0.06 4.64 -18.89
C VAL A 162 -0.73 5.29 -20.05
N LYS A 163 -0.23 6.40 -20.61
CA LYS A 163 -0.88 7.12 -21.72
C LYS A 163 -0.90 6.25 -22.97
N ARG A 164 -2.10 6.05 -23.52
CA ARG A 164 -2.33 5.12 -24.65
C ARG A 164 -3.43 5.62 -25.57
N ALA A 165 -3.43 5.18 -26.83
CA ALA A 165 -4.55 5.39 -27.74
C ALA A 165 -5.76 4.50 -27.35
N PRO A 166 -7.00 4.84 -27.77
CA PRO A 166 -8.20 4.08 -27.41
C PRO A 166 -8.19 2.60 -27.82
N ASP A 167 -7.45 2.26 -28.88
CA ASP A 167 -7.31 0.88 -29.35
C ASP A 167 -6.01 0.19 -28.88
N GLN A 168 -5.40 0.70 -27.80
CA GLN A 168 -4.28 0.08 -27.09
C GLN A 168 -4.72 -0.36 -25.68
N SER A 169 -3.98 -1.30 -25.12
CA SER A 169 -4.07 -1.78 -23.73
C SER A 169 -2.72 -1.65 -23.05
N VAL A 170 -2.72 -1.66 -21.72
CA VAL A 170 -1.51 -1.79 -20.90
C VAL A 170 -1.46 -3.21 -20.34
N GLU A 171 -0.28 -3.81 -20.33
CA GLU A 171 -0.01 -5.14 -19.79
C GLU A 171 1.26 -5.08 -18.93
N LEU A 172 1.41 -5.99 -17.99
CA LEU A 172 2.67 -6.17 -17.26
C LEU A 172 3.75 -6.69 -18.22
N THR A 173 5.01 -6.31 -17.95
CA THR A 173 6.17 -6.90 -18.62
C THR A 173 6.52 -8.25 -18.01
N ASN A 174 7.33 -9.05 -18.71
CA ASN A 174 7.76 -10.35 -18.21
C ASN A 174 8.61 -10.17 -16.93
N GLU A 175 9.43 -9.12 -16.88
CA GLU A 175 10.25 -8.79 -15.72
C GLU A 175 9.38 -8.46 -14.49
N ALA A 176 8.26 -7.76 -14.69
CA ALA A 176 7.30 -7.51 -13.61
C ALA A 176 6.57 -8.78 -13.17
N ILE A 177 6.20 -9.65 -14.12
CA ILE A 177 5.58 -10.95 -13.81
C ILE A 177 6.53 -11.83 -13.01
N GLU A 178 7.79 -11.94 -13.39
CA GLU A 178 8.79 -12.74 -12.65
C GLU A 178 9.04 -12.18 -11.25
N TYR A 179 9.07 -10.85 -11.09
CA TYR A 179 9.11 -10.25 -9.76
C TYR A 179 7.88 -10.64 -8.92
N LEU A 180 6.68 -10.58 -9.50
CA LEU A 180 5.45 -10.97 -8.82
C LEU A 180 5.41 -12.46 -8.46
N ARG A 181 5.99 -13.34 -9.28
CA ARG A 181 6.20 -14.76 -8.91
C ARG A 181 7.09 -14.89 -7.67
N GLY A 182 8.20 -14.16 -7.62
CA GLY A 182 9.07 -14.15 -6.45
C GLY A 182 8.38 -13.61 -5.19
N ILE A 183 7.50 -12.61 -5.33
CA ILE A 183 6.66 -12.14 -4.21
C ILE A 183 5.68 -13.23 -3.78
N TYR A 184 5.02 -13.90 -4.72
CA TYR A 184 4.12 -15.01 -4.39
C TYR A 184 4.83 -16.08 -3.56
N GLU A 185 5.97 -16.58 -4.06
CA GLU A 185 6.77 -17.61 -3.39
C GLU A 185 7.28 -17.16 -2.01
N LEU A 186 7.61 -15.88 -1.85
CA LEU A 186 8.07 -15.33 -0.57
C LEU A 186 6.98 -15.36 0.51
N PHE A 187 5.72 -15.15 0.12
CA PHE A 187 4.59 -15.08 1.05
C PHE A 187 3.79 -16.39 1.17
N ASP A 188 4.01 -17.35 0.26
CA ASP A 188 3.53 -18.74 0.37
C ASP A 188 4.39 -19.52 1.38
N GLY A 189 4.33 -19.10 2.65
CA GLY A 189 5.24 -19.60 3.69
C GLY A 189 5.01 -21.07 4.08
N ASP A 190 3.80 -21.60 3.84
CA ASP A 190 3.48 -23.02 4.05
C ASP A 190 3.64 -23.88 2.78
N LEU A 191 4.02 -23.26 1.65
CA LEU A 191 4.34 -23.91 0.39
C LEU A 191 3.19 -24.76 -0.16
N ASP A 192 1.95 -24.31 0.09
CA ASP A 192 0.74 -25.00 -0.34
C ASP A 192 0.31 -24.59 -1.77
N ASN A 193 1.07 -23.68 -2.40
CA ASN A 193 0.75 -23.06 -3.68
C ASN A 193 -0.61 -22.37 -3.67
N ASN A 194 -0.97 -21.75 -2.55
CA ASN A 194 -2.24 -21.08 -2.37
C ASN A 194 -2.16 -19.96 -1.31
N LEU A 195 -1.98 -18.72 -1.76
CA LEU A 195 -1.98 -17.56 -0.87
C LEU A 195 -3.37 -17.33 -0.27
N ARG A 196 -3.53 -17.61 1.02
CA ARG A 196 -4.75 -17.37 1.79
C ARG A 196 -4.99 -15.88 1.98
N PRO A 197 -6.20 -15.47 2.38
CA PRO A 197 -6.52 -14.05 2.59
C PRO A 197 -5.55 -13.32 3.53
N VAL A 198 -5.00 -13.99 4.54
CA VAL A 198 -4.02 -13.40 5.46
C VAL A 198 -2.68 -13.16 4.76
N GLU A 199 -2.20 -14.12 3.96
CA GLU A 199 -0.94 -13.99 3.22
C GLU A 199 -1.05 -12.92 2.12
N VAL A 200 -2.21 -12.81 1.46
CA VAL A 200 -2.49 -11.71 0.52
C VAL A 200 -2.46 -10.35 1.26
N GLU A 201 -3.01 -10.26 2.47
CA GLU A 201 -2.91 -9.03 3.26
C GLU A 201 -1.47 -8.70 3.66
N ASP A 202 -0.65 -9.73 3.89
CA ASP A 202 0.77 -9.57 4.19
C ASP A 202 1.59 -9.08 2.97
N VAL A 203 1.27 -9.56 1.76
CA VAL A 203 1.84 -9.03 0.49
C VAL A 203 1.63 -7.52 0.40
N PHE A 204 0.43 -7.04 0.74
CA PHE A 204 0.07 -5.61 0.70
C PHE A 204 0.26 -4.89 2.04
N SER A 205 1.01 -5.48 2.98
CA SER A 205 1.20 -4.88 4.32
C SER A 205 1.98 -3.56 4.33
N THR A 206 2.57 -3.18 3.20
CA THR A 206 3.24 -1.89 2.96
C THR A 206 2.41 -0.92 2.10
N ALA A 207 1.24 -1.35 1.61
CA ALA A 207 0.27 -0.51 0.92
C ALA A 207 -0.75 0.09 1.91
N PRO A 208 -1.50 1.16 1.56
CA PRO A 208 -2.50 1.75 2.44
C PRO A 208 -3.61 0.77 2.85
N ASP A 209 -3.96 -0.13 1.93
CA ASP A 209 -4.95 -1.20 2.00
C ASP A 209 -4.66 -2.20 0.87
N SER A 210 -5.13 -3.45 0.99
CA SER A 210 -5.04 -4.40 -0.12
C SER A 210 -5.95 -3.94 -1.26
N PRO A 211 -5.42 -3.81 -2.50
CA PRO A 211 -6.21 -3.33 -3.63
C PRO A 211 -7.35 -4.29 -4.01
N TRP A 212 -7.31 -5.53 -3.52
CA TRP A 212 -8.22 -6.60 -3.93
C TRP A 212 -9.37 -6.86 -2.95
N ASN A 213 -9.49 -6.07 -1.88
CA ASN A 213 -10.57 -6.22 -0.91
C ASN A 213 -11.93 -5.73 -1.43
N ASP A 214 -11.92 -4.86 -2.44
CA ASP A 214 -13.12 -4.24 -3.01
C ASP A 214 -13.38 -4.67 -4.46
N VAL A 215 -14.58 -4.37 -4.95
CA VAL A 215 -14.90 -4.50 -6.38
C VAL A 215 -13.97 -3.59 -7.22
N PRO A 216 -13.53 -4.03 -8.41
CA PRO A 216 -13.94 -5.25 -9.11
C PRO A 216 -13.22 -6.55 -8.71
N TYR A 217 -12.18 -6.48 -7.88
CA TYR A 217 -11.21 -7.56 -7.68
C TYR A 217 -11.66 -8.65 -6.71
N LYS A 218 -12.39 -8.27 -5.64
CA LYS A 218 -12.76 -9.18 -4.53
C LYS A 218 -13.23 -10.56 -4.96
N ASP A 219 -13.99 -10.65 -6.05
CA ASP A 219 -14.55 -11.90 -6.58
C ASP A 219 -14.19 -12.13 -8.05
N ALA A 220 -13.11 -11.52 -8.57
CA ALA A 220 -12.74 -11.60 -9.97
C ALA A 220 -11.91 -12.83 -10.34
N ALA A 221 -11.01 -13.29 -9.49
CA ALA A 221 -10.24 -14.50 -9.75
C ALA A 221 -10.88 -15.77 -9.18
N GLU A 222 -10.38 -16.91 -9.66
CA GLU A 222 -10.62 -18.21 -9.07
C GLU A 222 -10.04 -18.25 -7.65
N LYS A 223 -10.79 -18.84 -6.72
CA LYS A 223 -10.38 -18.99 -5.32
C LYS A 223 -10.54 -20.45 -4.91
N THR A 224 -9.62 -20.93 -4.11
CA THR A 224 -9.73 -22.26 -3.48
C THR A 224 -10.87 -22.30 -2.48
N ALA A 225 -11.21 -23.49 -1.98
CA ALA A 225 -12.27 -23.68 -0.98
C ALA A 225 -12.03 -22.87 0.33
N LEU A 226 -10.76 -22.54 0.63
CA LEU A 226 -10.36 -21.72 1.78
C LEU A 226 -10.26 -20.22 1.43
N GLY A 227 -10.63 -19.82 0.20
CA GLY A 227 -10.60 -18.44 -0.26
C GLY A 227 -9.22 -17.93 -0.68
N GLY A 228 -8.24 -18.83 -0.84
CA GLY A 228 -6.90 -18.46 -1.28
C GLY A 228 -6.75 -18.41 -2.80
N LEU A 229 -5.64 -17.82 -3.25
CA LEU A 229 -5.30 -17.61 -4.66
C LEU A 229 -4.13 -18.52 -5.04
N SER A 230 -4.28 -19.29 -6.11
CA SER A 230 -3.14 -19.91 -6.79
C SER A 230 -2.25 -18.84 -7.44
N LEU A 231 -1.05 -19.23 -7.89
CA LEU A 231 -0.15 -18.32 -8.60
C LEU A 231 -0.80 -17.71 -9.86
N ASP A 232 -1.56 -18.51 -10.62
CA ASP A 232 -2.26 -18.03 -11.82
C ASP A 232 -3.40 -17.07 -11.47
N ALA A 233 -4.13 -17.33 -10.38
CA ALA A 233 -5.17 -16.43 -9.88
C ALA A 233 -4.57 -15.09 -9.38
N PHE A 234 -3.45 -15.17 -8.65
CA PHE A 234 -2.70 -14.00 -8.18
C PHE A 234 -2.21 -13.13 -9.35
N LEU A 235 -1.56 -13.74 -10.36
CA LEU A 235 -1.11 -13.03 -11.55
C LEU A 235 -2.27 -12.50 -12.38
N SER A 236 -3.41 -13.20 -12.38
CA SER A 236 -4.64 -12.77 -13.05
C SER A 236 -5.23 -11.51 -12.40
N GLU A 237 -5.26 -11.41 -11.07
CA GLU A 237 -5.70 -10.17 -10.37
C GLU A 237 -4.78 -8.99 -10.70
N TRP A 238 -3.47 -9.20 -10.75
CA TRP A 238 -2.51 -8.19 -11.20
C TRP A 238 -2.73 -7.76 -12.65
N ALA A 239 -2.99 -8.70 -13.56
CA ALA A 239 -3.31 -8.42 -14.96
C ALA A 239 -4.62 -7.64 -15.09
N LEU A 240 -5.64 -7.98 -14.30
CA LEU A 240 -6.92 -7.26 -14.26
C LEU A 240 -6.73 -5.82 -13.76
N MET A 241 -6.02 -5.63 -12.65
CA MET A 241 -5.72 -4.30 -12.13
C MET A 241 -4.93 -3.47 -13.15
N THR A 242 -3.94 -4.06 -13.81
CA THR A 242 -3.15 -3.38 -14.84
C THR A 242 -3.99 -2.98 -16.06
N LEU A 243 -4.96 -3.81 -16.45
CA LEU A 243 -5.85 -3.53 -17.58
C LEU A 243 -6.82 -2.39 -17.27
N LEU A 244 -7.43 -2.41 -16.09
CA LEU A 244 -8.48 -1.46 -15.68
C LEU A 244 -7.89 -0.13 -15.20
N ASP A 245 -6.91 -0.20 -14.31
CA ASP A 245 -6.23 0.95 -13.72
C ASP A 245 -4.71 0.71 -13.63
N PRO A 246 -3.98 0.95 -14.73
CA PRO A 246 -2.55 0.70 -14.76
C PRO A 246 -1.78 1.60 -13.80
N ALA A 247 -2.30 2.79 -13.43
CA ALA A 247 -1.63 3.66 -12.46
C ALA A 247 -1.72 3.06 -11.05
N ARG A 248 -2.87 2.54 -10.65
CA ARG A 248 -3.04 1.80 -9.39
C ARG A 248 -2.17 0.55 -9.33
N SER A 249 -1.99 -0.15 -10.46
CA SER A 249 -1.06 -1.29 -10.53
C SER A 249 0.39 -0.86 -10.27
N LEU A 250 0.84 0.24 -10.88
CA LEU A 250 2.18 0.77 -10.64
C LEU A 250 2.37 1.25 -9.21
N GLU A 251 1.37 1.93 -8.64
CA GLU A 251 1.37 2.35 -7.24
C GLU A 251 1.56 1.15 -6.29
N ASN A 252 0.82 0.06 -6.51
CA ASN A 252 0.92 -1.14 -5.69
C ASN A 252 2.25 -1.88 -5.87
N LEU A 253 2.82 -1.90 -7.08
CA LEU A 253 4.19 -2.40 -7.30
C LEU A 253 5.22 -1.60 -6.48
N ILE A 254 5.07 -0.28 -6.40
CA ILE A 254 5.96 0.58 -5.58
C ILE A 254 5.78 0.30 -4.08
N TYR A 255 4.56 0.02 -3.62
CA TYR A 255 4.31 -0.34 -2.22
C TYR A 255 5.00 -1.65 -1.84
N ILE A 256 4.86 -2.70 -2.66
CA ILE A 256 5.45 -4.02 -2.36
C ILE A 256 6.95 -4.10 -2.63
N GLY A 257 7.55 -3.04 -3.16
CA GLY A 257 9.00 -2.88 -3.25
C GLY A 257 9.61 -3.33 -4.59
N TYR A 258 8.92 -3.10 -5.70
CA TYR A 258 9.47 -3.36 -7.03
C TYR A 258 10.84 -2.66 -7.18
N PRO A 259 11.92 -3.40 -7.49
CA PRO A 259 13.28 -2.87 -7.42
C PRO A 259 13.69 -2.06 -8.66
N GLY A 260 12.98 -2.23 -9.79
CA GLY A 260 13.24 -1.51 -11.02
C GLY A 260 12.56 -0.14 -11.07
N ASP A 261 12.78 0.59 -12.16
CA ASP A 261 11.96 1.76 -12.46
C ASP A 261 10.50 1.30 -12.66
N PRO A 262 9.52 1.77 -11.87
CA PRO A 262 8.13 1.37 -12.01
C PRO A 262 7.60 1.56 -13.44
N SER A 263 8.11 2.56 -14.16
CA SER A 263 7.71 2.82 -15.55
C SER A 263 7.99 1.64 -16.51
N SER A 264 8.99 0.82 -16.18
CA SER A 264 9.41 -0.36 -16.96
C SER A 264 8.61 -1.63 -16.65
N ALA A 265 7.80 -1.62 -15.59
CA ALA A 265 6.99 -2.78 -15.18
C ALA A 265 5.78 -3.01 -16.10
N ILE A 266 5.44 -2.04 -16.94
CA ILE A 266 4.29 -2.09 -17.85
C ILE A 266 4.71 -1.83 -19.29
N ARG A 267 3.94 -2.36 -20.22
CA ARG A 267 4.05 -2.10 -21.66
C ARG A 267 2.72 -1.65 -22.24
N VAL A 268 2.76 -0.65 -23.11
CA VAL A 268 1.61 -0.28 -23.94
C VAL A 268 1.62 -1.12 -25.22
N THR A 269 0.59 -1.94 -25.40
CA THR A 269 0.43 -2.81 -26.57
C THR A 269 0.32 -2.04 -27.88
N LYS A 270 0.65 -2.68 -29.01
CA LYS A 270 0.41 -2.13 -30.35
C LYS A 270 -1.08 -1.84 -30.58
N ARG A 271 -1.39 -0.88 -31.45
CA ARG A 271 -2.77 -0.56 -31.83
C ARG A 271 -3.46 -1.78 -32.43
N ARG A 272 -4.66 -2.14 -31.95
CA ARG A 272 -5.43 -3.29 -32.43
C ARG A 272 -5.67 -3.26 -33.94
N ARG A 273 -5.74 -2.08 -34.57
CA ARG A 273 -5.86 -1.97 -36.04
C ARG A 273 -4.70 -2.66 -36.78
N LEU A 274 -3.48 -2.61 -36.24
CA LEU A 274 -2.31 -3.25 -36.83
C LEU A 274 -2.37 -4.77 -36.67
N ASP A 275 -2.74 -5.24 -35.47
CA ASP A 275 -2.92 -6.66 -35.18
C ASP A 275 -3.97 -7.28 -36.12
N ARG A 276 -5.13 -6.61 -36.28
CA ARG A 276 -6.19 -7.05 -37.21
C ARG A 276 -5.74 -7.06 -38.68
N LYS A 277 -4.91 -6.10 -39.09
CA LYS A 277 -4.37 -6.09 -40.46
C LYS A 277 -3.42 -7.26 -40.70
N LYS A 278 -2.64 -7.65 -39.69
CA LYS A 278 -1.68 -8.75 -39.76
C LYS A 278 -2.28 -10.11 -39.42
N GLN A 279 -3.50 -10.16 -38.86
CA GLN A 279 -4.11 -11.37 -38.29
C GLN A 279 -3.18 -12.05 -37.26
N GLN A 280 -2.44 -11.25 -36.50
CA GLN A 280 -1.48 -11.71 -35.50
C GLN A 280 -1.47 -10.70 -34.35
N SER A 281 -1.47 -11.18 -33.11
CA SER A 281 -1.36 -10.34 -31.92
C SER A 281 -0.29 -10.86 -30.97
N GLU A 282 0.40 -9.94 -30.31
CA GLU A 282 1.40 -10.21 -29.25
C GLU A 282 0.83 -9.88 -27.85
N ARG A 283 -0.50 -9.68 -27.77
CA ARG A 283 -1.23 -9.40 -26.53
C ARG A 283 -1.40 -10.67 -25.73
N ASN A 284 -1.23 -10.55 -24.43
CA ASN A 284 -1.46 -11.65 -23.50
C ASN A 284 -2.78 -11.50 -22.74
N VAL A 285 -3.35 -10.29 -22.70
CA VAL A 285 -4.59 -10.01 -21.96
C VAL A 285 -5.70 -9.63 -22.92
N PHE A 286 -6.78 -10.40 -22.90
CA PHE A 286 -7.97 -10.19 -23.73
C PHE A 286 -9.20 -9.92 -22.86
N GLN A 287 -9.87 -8.81 -23.14
CA GLN A 287 -11.11 -8.44 -22.46
C GLN A 287 -12.31 -8.86 -23.31
N CYS A 288 -13.19 -9.68 -22.74
CA CYS A 288 -14.44 -10.09 -23.37
C CYS A 288 -15.62 -9.50 -22.57
N PHE A 289 -16.55 -8.84 -23.28
CA PHE A 289 -17.75 -8.28 -22.66
C PHE A 289 -18.94 -9.22 -22.90
N VAL A 290 -19.62 -9.61 -21.84
CA VAL A 290 -20.76 -10.52 -21.88
C VAL A 290 -22.06 -9.75 -21.70
N PHE A 291 -22.79 -9.53 -22.80
CA PHE A 291 -24.08 -8.84 -22.80
C PHE A 291 -25.24 -9.81 -23.09
N GLY A 292 -26.41 -9.49 -22.58
CA GLY A 292 -27.61 -10.30 -22.79
C GLY A 292 -28.76 -9.91 -21.86
N PRO A 293 -30.00 -10.30 -22.19
CA PRO A 293 -31.18 -9.98 -21.38
C PRO A 293 -31.14 -10.64 -19.99
N ALA A 294 -32.12 -10.30 -19.14
CA ALA A 294 -32.36 -11.03 -17.90
C ALA A 294 -32.51 -12.54 -18.18
N ASN A 295 -32.01 -13.38 -17.27
CA ASN A 295 -32.04 -14.84 -17.39
C ASN A 295 -31.27 -15.46 -18.58
N ALA A 296 -30.46 -14.69 -19.32
CA ALA A 296 -29.66 -15.22 -20.44
C ALA A 296 -28.42 -16.05 -20.03
N GLY A 297 -28.22 -16.34 -18.74
CA GLY A 297 -27.08 -17.13 -18.28
C GLY A 297 -25.73 -16.40 -18.20
N LYS A 298 -25.69 -15.06 -18.33
CA LYS A 298 -24.43 -14.26 -18.27
C LYS A 298 -23.56 -14.58 -17.04
N SER A 299 -24.18 -14.56 -15.86
CA SER A 299 -23.48 -14.83 -14.60
C SER A 299 -22.99 -16.27 -14.51
N VAL A 300 -23.71 -17.22 -15.12
CA VAL A 300 -23.31 -18.64 -15.17
C VAL A 300 -22.05 -18.78 -16.02
N LEU A 301 -21.99 -18.12 -17.17
CA LEU A 301 -20.81 -18.14 -18.04
C LEU A 301 -19.56 -17.60 -17.31
N ILE A 302 -19.69 -16.45 -16.65
CA ILE A 302 -18.61 -15.80 -15.89
C ILE A 302 -18.19 -16.66 -14.68
N ASN A 303 -19.15 -17.23 -13.94
CA ASN A 303 -18.87 -18.09 -12.79
C ASN A 303 -18.19 -19.40 -13.22
N SER A 304 -18.65 -20.00 -14.32
CA SER A 304 -18.04 -21.22 -14.88
C SER A 304 -16.60 -20.99 -15.33
N PHE A 305 -16.26 -19.78 -15.81
CA PHE A 305 -14.90 -19.41 -16.16
C PHE A 305 -13.95 -19.37 -14.96
N LEU A 306 -14.50 -19.19 -13.75
CA LEU A 306 -13.77 -19.22 -12.48
C LEU A 306 -13.93 -20.56 -11.73
N GLY A 307 -14.41 -21.62 -12.41
CA GLY A 307 -14.62 -22.93 -11.79
C GLY A 307 -15.74 -22.98 -10.73
N ARG A 308 -16.57 -21.93 -10.60
CA ARG A 308 -17.61 -21.87 -9.58
C ARG A 308 -18.80 -22.76 -9.95
N PRO A 309 -19.43 -23.45 -8.97
CA PRO A 309 -20.56 -24.31 -9.24
C PRO A 309 -21.77 -23.52 -9.75
N TYR A 310 -22.59 -24.19 -10.55
CA TYR A 310 -23.87 -23.65 -10.99
C TYR A 310 -24.80 -23.39 -9.80
N SER A 311 -25.58 -22.31 -9.85
CA SER A 311 -26.60 -21.98 -8.88
C SER A 311 -27.90 -21.65 -9.60
N ASP A 312 -29.00 -22.29 -9.19
CA ASP A 312 -30.36 -22.02 -9.69
C ASP A 312 -30.91 -20.66 -9.22
N THR A 313 -30.25 -20.02 -8.23
CA THR A 313 -30.71 -18.76 -7.65
C THR A 313 -30.45 -17.60 -8.61
N TYR A 314 -31.52 -17.04 -9.17
CA TYR A 314 -31.40 -15.85 -10.00
C TYR A 314 -31.01 -14.63 -9.16
N SER A 315 -29.84 -14.07 -9.48
CA SER A 315 -29.40 -12.77 -8.97
C SER A 315 -29.36 -11.77 -10.12
N PRO A 316 -30.16 -10.69 -10.10
CA PRO A 316 -30.09 -9.64 -11.10
C PRO A 316 -28.66 -9.08 -11.22
N THR A 317 -28.21 -8.87 -12.45
CA THR A 317 -26.92 -8.21 -12.74
C THR A 317 -27.17 -6.70 -12.75
N ILE A 318 -27.09 -6.07 -11.58
CA ILE A 318 -27.37 -4.63 -11.39
C ILE A 318 -26.11 -3.80 -11.68
N ASP A 319 -24.95 -4.35 -11.33
CA ASP A 319 -23.64 -3.73 -11.51
C ASP A 319 -22.72 -4.59 -12.39
N ASP A 320 -21.64 -3.99 -12.87
CA ASP A 320 -20.59 -4.68 -13.62
C ASP A 320 -19.96 -5.79 -12.78
N ARG A 321 -19.72 -6.94 -13.42
CA ARG A 321 -19.03 -8.09 -12.82
C ARG A 321 -17.82 -8.44 -13.65
N TYR A 322 -16.73 -8.77 -12.96
CA TYR A 322 -15.47 -9.12 -13.57
C TYR A 322 -15.13 -10.57 -13.23
N ALA A 323 -14.52 -11.25 -14.20
CA ALA A 323 -13.83 -12.50 -14.00
C ALA A 323 -12.53 -12.47 -14.77
N VAL A 324 -11.45 -12.95 -14.14
CA VAL A 324 -10.13 -13.03 -14.74
C VAL A 324 -9.55 -14.41 -14.42
N ASN A 325 -9.01 -15.06 -15.45
CA ASN A 325 -8.35 -16.34 -15.33
C ASN A 325 -7.34 -16.50 -16.48
N VAL A 326 -6.36 -17.37 -16.30
CA VAL A 326 -5.43 -17.79 -17.35
C VAL A 326 -6.16 -18.76 -18.29
N VAL A 327 -5.92 -18.60 -19.60
CA VAL A 327 -6.45 -19.52 -20.62
C VAL A 327 -5.28 -20.13 -21.36
N GLU A 328 -5.09 -21.44 -21.19
CA GLU A 328 -4.11 -22.18 -21.98
C GLU A 328 -4.59 -22.30 -23.42
N LEU A 329 -3.70 -21.95 -24.37
CA LEU A 329 -3.95 -22.23 -25.78
C LEU A 329 -3.55 -23.70 -26.04
N PRO A 330 -4.42 -24.49 -26.69
CA PRO A 330 -4.01 -25.79 -27.22
C PRO A 330 -2.83 -25.58 -28.16
N GLY A 331 -1.71 -26.23 -27.85
CA GLY A 331 -0.47 -26.18 -28.65
C GLY A 331 -0.63 -26.76 -30.05
#